data_AF-A0A968C4I8-F1
#
_entry.id   AF-A0A968C4I8-F1
#
_cell.length_a   1.000
_cell.length_b   1.000
_cell.length_c   1.000
_cell.angle_alpha   90.00
_cell.angle_beta   90.00
_cell.angle_gamma   90.00
#
_symmetry.space_group_name_H-M   'P 1'
#
loop_
_entity.id
_entity.type
_entity.pdbx_description
1 polymer ?
#
loop_
_entity_poly.entity_id
_entity_poly.type
_entity_poly.pdbx_seq_one_letter_code
_entity_poly.pdbx_strand_id
1 'polypeptide(L)' 'ARIVAREEAWSEPEVLIKVKEPNAEEIDLLQPGQVLFTYLHLAACVETAVALAESDVIAIGYETI' A
#
# COMPACT_ATOMS: atom_id res chain seq x y z
N ALA A 1 8.47 -18.57 3.18
CA ALA A 1 8.60 -17.33 2.40
C ALA A 1 9.72 -17.50 1.37
N ARG A 2 9.59 -16.86 0.20
CA ARG A 2 10.66 -16.74 -0.80
C ARG A 2 11.31 -15.36 -0.61
N ILE A 3 12.64 -15.29 -0.66
CA ILE A 3 13.37 -14.02 -0.56
C ILE A 3 13.58 -13.50 -1.98
N VAL A 4 13.23 -12.24 -2.20
CA VAL A 4 13.18 -11.59 -3.52
C VAL A 4 13.82 -10.22 -3.49
N ALA A 5 14.09 -9.64 -4.66
CA ALA A 5 14.49 -8.24 -4.77
C ALA A 5 13.35 -7.31 -4.36
N ARG A 6 13.68 -6.03 -4.10
CA ARG A 6 12.68 -5.03 -3.67
C ARG A 6 11.56 -4.94 -4.69
N GLU A 7 11.89 -4.70 -5.96
CA GLU A 7 10.94 -4.41 -7.03
C GLU A 7 9.93 -5.55 -7.20
N GLU A 8 10.42 -6.79 -7.12
CA GLU A 8 9.62 -8.01 -7.19
C GLU A 8 8.66 -8.15 -5.99
N ALA A 9 9.10 -7.75 -4.79
CA ALA A 9 8.25 -7.74 -3.60
C ALA A 9 7.09 -6.75 -3.70
N TRP A 10 7.20 -5.72 -4.53
CA TRP A 10 6.13 -4.72 -4.74
C TRP A 10 5.21 -5.09 -5.90
N SER A 11 5.73 -5.65 -6.99
CA SER A 11 4.95 -5.87 -8.22
C SER A 11 4.25 -7.23 -8.32
N GLU A 12 4.79 -8.28 -7.71
CA GLU A 12 4.23 -9.63 -7.83
C GLU A 12 3.05 -9.95 -6.90
N PRO A 13 3.01 -9.51 -5.64
CA PRO A 13 1.97 -9.98 -4.72
C PRO A 13 0.58 -9.46 -5.08
N GLU A 14 -0.44 -10.33 -4.98
CA GLU A 14 -1.86 -9.92 -4.99
C GLU A 14 -2.20 -9.12 -3.71
N VAL A 15 -1.55 -9.46 -2.59
CA VAL A 15 -1.71 -8.79 -1.29
C VAL A 15 -0.35 -8.31 -0.78
N LEU A 16 -0.22 -7.01 -0.62
CA LEU A 16 0.94 -6.34 -0.05
C LEU A 16 0.67 -6.01 1.43
N ILE A 17 1.45 -6.64 2.31
CA ILE A 17 1.31 -6.49 3.76
C ILE A 17 2.45 -5.60 4.28
N LYS A 18 2.09 -4.52 4.98
CA LYS A 18 3.04 -3.60 5.62
C LYS A 18 2.65 -3.35 7.07
N VAL A 19 3.56 -2.70 7.80
CA VAL A 19 3.32 -2.21 9.17
C VAL A 19 2.80 -0.78 9.14
N LYS A 20 3.41 0.10 8.33
CA LYS A 20 3.06 1.51 8.22
C LYS A 20 2.58 1.85 6.82
N GLU A 21 1.97 3.01 6.70
CA GLU A 21 1.55 3.61 5.44
C GLU A 21 2.73 3.68 4.44
N PRO A 22 2.48 3.52 3.13
CA PRO A 22 3.51 3.74 2.13
C PRO A 22 3.93 5.21 2.13
N ASN A 23 5.24 5.44 2.01
CA ASN A 23 5.73 6.80 1.73
C ASN A 23 5.56 7.16 0.25
N ALA A 24 5.87 8.40 -0.12
CA ALA A 24 5.67 8.89 -1.50
C ALA A 24 6.35 8.02 -2.57
N GLU A 25 7.61 7.60 -2.37
CA GLU A 25 8.33 6.74 -3.32
C GLU A 25 7.74 5.32 -3.39
N GLU A 26 7.10 4.86 -2.32
CA GLU A 26 6.47 3.56 -2.26
C GLU A 26 5.09 3.54 -2.92
N ILE A 27 4.37 4.67 -2.92
CA ILE A 27 3.10 4.81 -3.63
C ILE A 27 3.30 4.61 -5.13
N ASP A 28 4.39 5.13 -5.70
CA ASP A 28 4.72 4.97 -7.12
C ASP A 28 4.98 3.50 -7.54
N LEU A 29 5.21 2.61 -6.57
CA LEU A 29 5.44 1.18 -6.81
C LEU A 29 4.15 0.36 -6.78
N LEU A 30 3.06 0.91 -6.24
CA LEU A 30 1.78 0.21 -6.16
C LEU A 30 1.23 -0.09 -7.55
N GLN A 31 0.67 -1.28 -7.72
CA GLN A 31 0.06 -1.70 -8.98
C GLN A 31 -1.47 -1.72 -8.84
N PRO A 32 -2.22 -1.23 -9.86
CA PRO A 32 -3.68 -1.29 -9.88
C PRO A 32 -4.21 -2.70 -9.58
N GLY A 33 -5.24 -2.79 -8.75
CA GLY A 33 -5.87 -4.05 -8.35
C GLY A 33 -5.18 -4.82 -7.22
N GLN A 34 -4.01 -4.38 -6.74
CA GLN A 34 -3.40 -4.95 -5.54
C GLN A 34 -4.19 -4.64 -4.28
N VAL A 35 -4.14 -5.54 -3.30
CA VAL A 35 -4.62 -5.28 -1.94
C VAL A 35 -3.47 -4.79 -1.07
N LEU A 36 -3.55 -3.55 -0.58
CA LEU A 36 -2.64 -3.02 0.42
C LEU A 36 -3.26 -3.17 1.82
N PHE A 37 -2.60 -3.90 2.72
CA PHE A 37 -3.07 -4.12 4.08
C PHE A 37 -2.02 -3.61 5.09
N THR A 38 -2.31 -2.51 5.78
CA THR A 38 -1.37 -1.81 6.67
C THR A 38 -2.09 -0.81 7.61
N TYR A 39 -1.36 -0.17 8.53
CA TYR A 39 -1.88 1.04 9.20
C TYR A 39 -1.82 2.24 8.24
N LEU A 40 -2.93 2.95 8.03
CA LEU A 40 -3.02 3.99 7.00
C LEU A 40 -3.12 5.42 7.53
N HIS A 41 -3.78 5.61 8.68
CA HIS A 41 -4.01 6.89 9.32
C HIS A 41 -4.71 7.91 8.39
N LEU A 42 -5.62 7.43 7.53
CA LEU A 42 -6.19 8.23 6.43
C LEU A 42 -6.84 9.55 6.89
N ALA A 43 -7.46 9.56 8.06
CA ALA A 43 -8.09 10.76 8.62
C ALA A 43 -7.07 11.88 8.96
N ALA A 44 -5.81 11.53 9.21
CA ALA A 44 -4.75 12.46 9.58
C ALA A 44 -3.76 12.76 8.44
N CYS A 45 -3.79 12.00 7.34
CA CYS A 45 -2.86 12.16 6.22
C CYS A 45 -3.61 12.19 4.89
N VAL A 46 -4.02 13.40 4.49
CA VAL A 46 -4.80 13.63 3.27
C VAL A 46 -4.01 13.27 2.02
N GLU A 47 -2.71 13.53 2.01
CA GLU A 47 -1.83 13.25 0.88
C GLU A 47 -1.80 11.75 0.56
N THR A 48 -1.64 10.91 1.60
CA THR A 48 -1.69 9.45 1.45
C THR A 48 -3.09 8.99 1.01
N ALA A 49 -4.15 9.58 1.57
CA ALA A 49 -5.52 9.22 1.21
C ALA A 49 -5.84 9.52 -0.27
N VAL A 50 -5.44 10.69 -0.76
CA VAL A 50 -5.62 11.08 -2.17
C VAL A 50 -4.80 10.18 -3.08
N ALA A 51 -3.53 9.97 -2.77
CA ALA A 51 -2.65 9.19 -3.60
C ALA A 51 -3.07 7.70 -3.69
N LEU A 52 -3.56 7.13 -2.59
CA LEU A 52 -4.15 5.79 -2.61
C LEU A 52 -5.45 5.73 -3.44
N ALA A 53 -6.30 6.75 -3.34
CA ALA A 53 -7.51 6.84 -4.14
C ALA A 53 -7.23 6.94 -5.66
N GLU A 54 -6.10 7.52 -6.05
CA GLU A 54 -5.65 7.63 -7.45
C GLU A 54 -4.93 6.37 -7.96
N SER A 55 -4.45 5.50 -7.07
CA SER A 55 -3.61 4.33 -7.42
C SER A 55 -4.36 3.07 -7.87
N ASP A 56 -5.69 3.07 -7.85
CA ASP A 56 -6.55 1.91 -8.16
C ASP A 56 -6.27 0.65 -7.32
N VAL A 57 -5.65 0.79 -6.15
CA VAL A 57 -5.47 -0.29 -5.18
C VAL A 57 -6.70 -0.46 -4.27
N ILE A 58 -6.80 -1.63 -3.65
CA ILE A 58 -7.72 -1.89 -2.54
C ILE A 58 -6.93 -1.69 -1.24
N ALA A 59 -7.07 -0.52 -0.61
CA ALA A 59 -6.39 -0.21 0.65
C ALA A 59 -7.26 -0.51 1.87
N ILE A 60 -6.74 -1.34 2.79
CA ILE A 60 -7.41 -1.74 4.04
C ILE A 60 -6.55 -1.28 5.23
N GLY A 61 -7.15 -0.47 6.10
CA GLY A 61 -6.51 0.03 7.33
C GLY A 61 -6.67 -0.96 8.49
N TYR A 62 -5.59 -1.30 9.18
CA TYR A 62 -5.66 -2.11 10.40
C TYR A 62 -6.46 -1.43 11.53
N GLU A 63 -6.39 -0.10 11.60
CA GLU A 63 -6.96 0.72 12.67
C GLU A 63 -8.46 1.01 12.54
N THR A 64 -9.09 0.58 11.44
CA THR A 64 -10.51 0.89 11.14
C THR A 64 -11.46 -0.29 11.42
N ILE A 65 -11.04 -1.25 12.23
CA ILE A 65 -11.86 -2.38 12.71
C ILE A 65 -12.66 -1.98 13.94
#